data_AF-A0A962ICZ3-F1
#
_entry.id   AF-A0A962ICZ3-F1
#
_cell.length_a   1.000
_cell.length_b   1.000
_cell.length_c   1.000
_cell.angle_alpha   90.00
_cell.angle_beta   90.00
_cell.angle_gamma   90.00
#
_symmetry.space_group_name_H-M   'P 1'
#
loop_
_entity.id
_entity.type
_entity.pdbx_description
1 polymer ?
#
loop_
_entity_poly.entity_id
_entity_poly.type
_entity_poly.pdbx_seq_one_letter_code
_entity_poly.pdbx_strand_id
1 'polypeptide(L)'
;MENALLLTGLLLTLVLAQLSHGLLPASLRPHQRPYRAWLLQQLGLACLYGLLLLLTRRPLLAGLLVLLILLIVLVVNQAKFQALREPLLFSDLYLYLQVFRHPRLFLPFLNLPLVLGAGFTGLGLLYAALQLEPPYKYTDLTGFWLPAGLIAGGWLVWRLARDQPLTFDANTDVQRLGLYVSLLVYGIQSLLRANRWTLQTRLATNDPARFLRTTNVDRLPDIVVVQSESFFDARQLPAAIKAEVLAHFDRIRATSLLSGKLKTPAWGANTLRP
;
A
#
# COMPACT_ATOMS: atom_id res chain seq x y z
N MET A 1 -18.08 -31.94 -14.19
CA MET A 1 -16.75 -31.90 -13.52
C MET A 1 -16.09 -30.53 -13.64
N GLU A 2 -16.11 -29.91 -14.82
CA GLU A 2 -15.45 -28.60 -15.07
C GLU A 2 -15.99 -27.46 -14.18
N ASN A 3 -17.31 -27.32 -14.02
CA ASN A 3 -17.91 -26.32 -13.11
C ASN A 3 -17.51 -26.51 -11.64
N ALA A 4 -17.29 -27.75 -11.22
CA ALA A 4 -16.84 -28.05 -9.86
C ALA A 4 -15.41 -27.53 -9.65
N LEU A 5 -14.51 -27.73 -10.62
CA LEU A 5 -13.14 -27.23 -10.57
C LEU A 5 -13.11 -25.69 -10.46
N LEU A 6 -13.98 -25.01 -11.21
CA LEU A 6 -14.11 -23.55 -11.17
C LEU A 6 -14.53 -23.05 -9.78
N LEU A 7 -15.56 -23.66 -9.20
CA LEU A 7 -16.04 -23.33 -7.86
C LEU A 7 -15.00 -23.66 -6.79
N THR A 8 -14.35 -24.82 -6.89
CA THR A 8 -13.28 -25.21 -5.96
C THR A 8 -12.11 -24.23 -6.03
N GLY A 9 -11.65 -23.86 -7.22
CA GLY A 9 -10.57 -22.88 -7.39
C GLY A 9 -10.90 -21.53 -6.79
N LEU A 10 -12.12 -21.02 -7.03
CA LEU A 10 -12.59 -19.77 -6.45
C LEU A 10 -12.69 -19.87 -4.92
N LEU A 11 -13.39 -20.86 -4.38
CA LEU A 11 -13.60 -21.03 -2.95
C LEU A 11 -12.28 -21.19 -2.19
N LEU A 12 -11.37 -22.02 -2.71
CA LEU A 12 -10.04 -22.20 -2.14
C LEU A 12 -9.28 -20.87 -2.10
N THR A 13 -9.34 -20.09 -3.18
CA THR A 13 -8.70 -18.77 -3.25
C THR A 13 -9.28 -17.82 -2.21
N LEU A 14 -10.60 -17.74 -2.08
CA LEU A 14 -11.27 -16.85 -1.12
C LEU A 14 -10.97 -17.24 0.33
N VAL A 15 -10.99 -18.55 0.64
CA VAL A 15 -10.68 -19.07 1.98
C VAL A 15 -9.21 -18.80 2.34
N LEU A 16 -8.26 -19.14 1.46
CA LEU A 16 -6.84 -18.90 1.70
C LEU A 16 -6.53 -17.41 1.83
N ALA A 17 -7.16 -16.56 1.01
CA ALA A 17 -7.06 -15.12 1.15
C ALA A 17 -7.60 -14.63 2.50
N GLN A 18 -8.70 -15.20 3.00
CA GLN A 18 -9.21 -14.88 4.33
C GLN A 18 -8.22 -15.30 5.43
N LEU A 19 -7.69 -16.52 5.36
CA LEU A 19 -6.70 -17.04 6.31
C LEU A 19 -5.39 -16.23 6.31
N SER A 20 -4.99 -15.66 5.17
CA SER A 20 -3.78 -14.84 5.06
C SER A 20 -3.76 -13.63 5.99
N HIS A 21 -4.91 -13.13 6.45
CA HIS A 21 -4.98 -12.05 7.44
C HIS A 21 -4.35 -12.44 8.79
N GLY A 22 -4.29 -13.74 9.12
CA GLY A 22 -3.61 -14.23 10.33
C GLY A 22 -2.10 -14.04 10.29
N LEU A 23 -1.52 -13.91 9.09
CA LEU A 23 -0.10 -13.68 8.87
C LEU A 23 0.30 -12.21 9.05
N LEU A 24 -0.68 -11.29 9.17
CA LEU A 24 -0.41 -9.90 9.49
C LEU A 24 0.12 -9.76 10.93
N PRO A 25 0.95 -8.73 11.20
CA PRO A 25 1.33 -8.34 12.56
C PRO A 25 0.10 -8.21 13.45
N ALA A 26 0.21 -8.64 14.71
CA ALA A 26 -0.94 -8.65 15.64
C ALA A 26 -1.63 -7.28 15.75
N SER A 27 -0.85 -6.19 15.71
CA SER A 27 -1.35 -4.82 15.72
C SER A 27 -2.09 -4.39 14.44
N LEU A 28 -1.94 -5.10 13.32
CA LEU A 28 -2.62 -4.83 12.06
C LEU A 28 -3.75 -5.83 11.76
N ARG A 29 -3.89 -6.88 12.57
CA ARG A 29 -4.91 -7.89 12.35
C ARG A 29 -6.28 -7.22 12.39
N PRO A 30 -7.14 -7.48 11.41
CA PRO A 30 -8.42 -6.80 11.38
C PRO A 30 -9.28 -7.16 12.60
N HIS A 31 -9.86 -6.15 13.23
CA HIS A 31 -10.74 -6.32 14.40
C HIS A 31 -12.11 -5.73 14.07
N GLN A 32 -13.18 -6.52 14.29
CA GLN A 32 -14.57 -6.10 14.05
C GLN A 32 -14.81 -5.51 12.65
N ARG A 33 -14.40 -6.25 11.60
CA ARG A 33 -14.55 -5.79 10.22
C ARG A 33 -16.02 -5.56 9.88
N PRO A 34 -16.41 -4.39 9.34
CA PRO A 34 -17.77 -4.16 8.90
C PRO A 34 -18.09 -5.08 7.72
N TYR A 35 -19.36 -5.51 7.62
CA TYR A 35 -19.82 -6.39 6.53
C TYR A 35 -19.46 -5.85 5.14
N ARG A 36 -19.51 -4.52 4.95
CA ARG A 36 -19.08 -3.86 3.71
C ARG A 36 -17.63 -4.15 3.33
N ALA A 37 -16.71 -4.14 4.30
CA ALA A 37 -15.30 -4.42 4.02
C ALA A 37 -15.07 -5.89 3.67
N TRP A 38 -15.79 -6.80 4.33
CA TRP A 38 -15.77 -8.20 3.98
C TRP A 38 -16.29 -8.42 2.55
N LEU A 39 -17.45 -7.83 2.21
CA LEU A 39 -18.05 -7.93 0.89
C LEU A 39 -17.13 -7.36 -0.21
N LEU A 40 -16.51 -6.20 0.04
CA LEU A 40 -15.52 -5.60 -0.86
C LEU A 40 -14.34 -6.53 -1.12
N GLN A 41 -13.84 -7.21 -0.09
CA GLN A 41 -12.78 -8.19 -0.27
C GLN A 41 -13.23 -9.36 -1.15
N GLN A 42 -14.37 -9.98 -0.84
CA GLN A 42 -14.82 -11.15 -1.59
C GLN A 42 -15.11 -10.78 -3.06
N LEU A 43 -15.80 -9.66 -3.30
CA LEU A 43 -16.07 -9.19 -4.66
C LEU A 43 -14.79 -8.81 -5.40
N GLY A 44 -13.87 -8.09 -4.76
CA GLY A 44 -12.59 -7.70 -5.36
C GLY A 44 -11.75 -8.92 -5.75
N LEU A 45 -11.65 -9.92 -4.87
CA LEU A 45 -10.93 -11.15 -5.15
C LEU A 45 -11.63 -12.01 -6.21
N ALA A 46 -12.96 -12.09 -6.20
CA ALA A 46 -13.73 -12.79 -7.23
C ALA A 46 -13.55 -12.13 -8.61
N CYS A 47 -13.52 -10.80 -8.66
CA CYS A 47 -13.24 -10.06 -9.90
C CYS A 47 -11.81 -10.30 -10.40
N LEU A 48 -10.82 -10.25 -9.50
CA LEU A 48 -9.43 -10.52 -9.85
C LEU A 48 -9.24 -11.97 -10.34
N TYR A 49 -9.85 -12.93 -9.65
CA TYR A 49 -9.87 -14.34 -10.05
C TYR A 49 -10.52 -14.52 -11.42
N GLY A 50 -11.70 -13.92 -11.64
CA GLY A 50 -12.41 -14.03 -12.92
C GLY A 50 -11.64 -13.39 -14.08
N LEU A 51 -10.94 -12.28 -13.85
CA LEU A 51 -10.05 -11.65 -14.84
C LEU A 51 -8.88 -12.60 -15.19
N LEU A 52 -8.19 -13.14 -14.19
CA LEU A 52 -7.10 -14.08 -14.41
C LEU A 52 -7.59 -15.39 -15.03
N LEU A 53 -8.81 -15.82 -14.72
CA LEU A 53 -9.47 -16.95 -15.34
C LEU A 53 -9.73 -16.69 -16.83
N LEU A 54 -10.18 -15.49 -17.22
CA LEU A 54 -10.34 -15.13 -18.64
C LEU A 54 -9.02 -15.21 -19.41
N LEU A 55 -7.92 -14.79 -18.78
CA LEU A 55 -6.60 -14.76 -19.39
C LEU A 55 -5.97 -16.16 -19.49
N THR A 56 -6.06 -16.95 -18.42
CA THR A 56 -5.39 -18.25 -18.32
C THR A 56 -6.26 -19.41 -18.79
N ARG A 57 -7.58 -19.25 -18.76
CA ARG A 57 -8.59 -20.30 -18.93
C ARG A 57 -8.39 -21.48 -18.00
N ARG A 58 -7.80 -21.27 -16.82
CA ARG A 58 -7.36 -22.33 -15.91
C ARG A 58 -7.72 -21.95 -14.48
N PRO A 59 -8.80 -22.51 -13.90
CA PRO A 59 -9.27 -22.19 -12.55
C PRO A 59 -8.21 -22.22 -11.45
N LEU A 60 -7.44 -23.31 -11.32
CA LEU A 60 -6.46 -23.47 -10.24
C LEU A 60 -5.28 -22.54 -10.46
N LEU A 61 -4.79 -22.41 -11.70
CA LEU A 61 -3.73 -21.44 -12.03
C LEU A 61 -4.17 -20.00 -11.76
N ALA A 62 -5.40 -19.61 -12.10
CA ALA A 62 -5.93 -18.29 -11.79
C ALA A 62 -5.95 -18.03 -10.29
N GLY A 63 -6.40 -19.01 -9.49
CA GLY A 63 -6.36 -18.95 -8.03
C GLY A 63 -4.96 -18.82 -7.47
N LEU A 64 -4.01 -19.61 -7.98
CA LEU A 64 -2.60 -19.56 -7.58
C LEU A 64 -1.99 -18.18 -7.88
N LEU A 65 -2.30 -17.60 -9.05
CA LEU A 65 -1.87 -16.25 -9.40
C LEU A 65 -2.47 -15.18 -8.47
N VAL A 66 -3.75 -15.28 -8.10
CA VAL A 66 -4.34 -14.38 -7.09
C VAL A 66 -3.57 -14.50 -5.78
N LEU A 67 -3.37 -15.72 -5.28
CA LEU A 67 -2.67 -15.96 -4.00
C LEU A 67 -1.22 -15.48 -4.05
N LEU A 68 -0.54 -15.60 -5.19
CA LEU A 68 0.81 -15.07 -5.40
C LEU A 68 0.83 -13.55 -5.28
N ILE A 69 -0.14 -12.85 -5.89
CA ILE A 69 -0.27 -11.39 -5.78
C ILE A 69 -0.50 -10.99 -4.31
N LEU A 70 -1.41 -11.68 -3.61
CA LEU A 70 -1.68 -11.41 -2.19
C LEU A 70 -0.46 -11.69 -1.30
N LEU A 71 0.27 -12.77 -1.58
CA LEU A 71 1.51 -13.13 -0.89
C LEU A 71 2.58 -12.04 -1.06
N ILE A 72 2.78 -11.54 -2.28
CA ILE A 72 3.72 -10.44 -2.54
C ILE A 72 3.32 -9.20 -1.73
N VAL A 73 2.04 -8.81 -1.76
CA VAL A 73 1.51 -7.68 -0.98
C VAL A 73 1.77 -7.89 0.52
N LEU A 74 1.54 -9.09 1.04
CA LEU A 74 1.75 -9.43 2.44
C LEU A 74 3.24 -9.37 2.84
N VAL A 75 4.13 -9.93 2.02
CA VAL A 75 5.58 -9.92 2.27
C VAL A 75 6.12 -8.49 2.25
N VAL A 76 5.73 -7.68 1.26
CA VAL A 76 6.13 -6.27 1.17
C VAL A 76 5.59 -5.49 2.37
N ASN A 77 4.33 -5.72 2.76
CA ASN A 77 3.75 -5.11 3.95
C ASN A 77 4.52 -5.50 5.22
N GLN A 78 4.89 -6.77 5.38
CA GLN A 78 5.63 -7.25 6.55
C GLN A 78 7.02 -6.61 6.64
N ALA A 79 7.75 -6.55 5.51
CA ALA A 79 9.04 -5.90 5.44
C ALA A 79 8.93 -4.39 5.78
N LYS A 80 7.95 -3.70 5.18
CA LYS A 80 7.69 -2.28 5.47
C LYS A 80 7.32 -2.08 6.96
N PHE A 81 6.42 -2.90 7.49
CA PHE A 81 5.96 -2.76 8.86
C PHE A 81 7.07 -3.00 9.89
N GLN A 82 7.99 -3.93 9.63
CA GLN A 82 9.16 -4.13 10.49
C GLN A 82 10.07 -2.91 10.54
N ALA A 83 10.28 -2.24 9.40
CA ALA A 83 11.17 -1.09 9.30
C ALA A 83 10.53 0.22 9.79
N LEU A 84 9.27 0.47 9.42
CA LEU A 84 8.62 1.78 9.58
C LEU A 84 7.44 1.78 10.57
N ARG A 85 7.05 0.61 11.09
CA ARG A 85 5.85 0.46 11.95
C ARG A 85 4.57 0.99 11.31
N GLU A 86 4.52 0.95 9.99
CA GLU A 86 3.40 1.42 9.20
C GLU A 86 3.05 0.39 8.10
N PRO A 87 1.76 0.08 7.88
CA PRO A 87 1.35 -0.86 6.85
C PRO A 87 1.61 -0.29 5.45
N LEU A 88 1.55 -1.17 4.46
CA LEU A 88 1.61 -0.81 3.06
C LEU A 88 0.41 0.05 2.67
N LEU A 89 0.69 1.22 2.09
CA LEU A 89 -0.29 2.14 1.53
C LEU A 89 -0.23 2.14 0.01
N PHE A 90 -1.33 2.56 -0.60
CA PHE A 90 -1.41 2.71 -2.06
C PHE A 90 -0.36 3.67 -2.62
N SER A 91 -0.05 4.76 -1.89
CA SER A 91 0.98 5.73 -2.30
C SER A 91 2.38 5.13 -2.36
N ASP A 92 2.67 4.09 -1.59
CA ASP A 92 3.98 3.44 -1.59
C ASP A 92 4.24 2.68 -2.91
N LEU A 93 3.18 2.27 -3.62
CA LEU A 93 3.34 1.65 -4.94
C LEU A 93 4.08 2.56 -5.92
N TYR A 94 3.83 3.88 -5.84
CA TYR A 94 4.55 4.85 -6.66
C TYR A 94 6.05 4.88 -6.32
N LEU A 95 6.40 4.76 -5.04
CA LEU A 95 7.78 4.72 -4.59
C LEU A 95 8.47 3.41 -5.03
N TYR A 96 7.81 2.26 -4.87
CA TYR A 96 8.37 0.97 -5.30
C TYR A 96 8.55 0.87 -6.81
N LEU A 97 7.69 1.50 -7.61
CA LEU A 97 7.89 1.56 -9.06
C LEU A 97 9.17 2.32 -9.45
N GLN A 98 9.73 3.15 -8.58
CA GLN A 98 11.02 3.82 -8.83
C GLN A 98 12.20 2.85 -8.79
N VAL A 99 12.05 1.65 -8.19
CA VAL A 99 13.07 0.59 -8.22
C VAL A 99 13.44 0.24 -9.66
N PHE A 100 12.46 0.20 -10.57
CA PHE A 100 12.71 -0.07 -11.98
C PHE A 100 13.40 1.09 -12.71
N ARG A 101 13.21 2.33 -12.24
CA ARG A 101 13.89 3.52 -12.80
C ARG A 101 15.31 3.68 -12.29
N HIS A 102 15.55 3.31 -11.02
CA HIS A 102 16.84 3.48 -10.35
C HIS A 102 17.31 2.19 -9.65
N PRO A 103 17.51 1.08 -10.39
CA PRO A 103 17.78 -0.23 -9.80
C PRO A 103 19.06 -0.26 -8.94
N ARG A 104 20.07 0.57 -9.27
CA ARG A 104 21.32 0.68 -8.49
C ARG A 104 21.10 1.14 -7.05
N LEU A 105 20.03 1.87 -6.76
CA LEU A 105 19.71 2.34 -5.40
C LEU A 105 19.09 1.24 -4.53
N PHE A 106 18.54 0.17 -5.13
CA PHE A 106 17.75 -0.82 -4.40
C PHE A 106 18.34 -2.23 -4.45
N LEU A 107 18.94 -2.63 -5.59
CA LEU A 107 19.53 -3.96 -5.77
C LEU A 107 20.59 -4.33 -4.71
N PRO A 108 21.48 -3.43 -4.23
CA PRO A 108 22.47 -3.77 -3.22
C PRO A 108 21.88 -4.19 -1.87
N PHE A 109 20.65 -3.75 -1.57
CA PHE A 109 19.96 -4.04 -0.31
C PHE A 109 19.06 -5.27 -0.40
N LEU A 110 18.98 -5.89 -1.57
CA LEU A 110 18.15 -7.06 -1.82
C LEU A 110 18.93 -8.34 -1.48
N ASN A 111 18.31 -9.24 -0.71
CA ASN A 111 18.85 -10.59 -0.53
C ASN A 111 18.67 -11.39 -1.83
N LEU A 112 19.64 -11.25 -2.74
CA LEU A 112 19.56 -11.79 -4.09
C LEU A 112 19.36 -13.32 -4.12
N PRO A 113 20.06 -14.14 -3.29
CA PRO A 113 19.79 -15.58 -3.22
C PRO A 113 18.33 -15.90 -2.83
N LEU A 114 17.79 -15.20 -1.83
CA LEU A 114 16.41 -15.40 -1.41
C LEU A 114 15.41 -15.01 -2.52
N VAL A 115 15.64 -13.88 -3.18
CA VAL A 115 14.76 -13.41 -4.26
C VAL A 115 14.79 -14.34 -5.47
N LEU A 116 15.97 -14.78 -5.88
CA LEU A 116 16.11 -15.75 -6.98
C LEU A 116 15.47 -17.08 -6.60
N GLY A 117 15.74 -17.60 -5.39
CA GLY A 117 15.15 -18.85 -4.91
C GLY A 117 13.62 -18.80 -4.85
N ALA A 118 13.04 -17.73 -4.30
CA ALA A 118 11.60 -17.51 -4.30
C ALA A 118 11.03 -17.37 -5.72
N GLY A 119 11.74 -16.65 -6.60
CA GLY A 119 11.37 -16.48 -8.00
C GLY A 119 11.32 -17.80 -8.76
N PHE A 120 12.39 -18.61 -8.69
CA PHE A 120 12.43 -19.92 -9.34
C PHE A 120 11.40 -20.89 -8.76
N THR A 121 11.19 -20.88 -7.45
CA THR A 121 10.16 -21.70 -6.80
C THR A 121 8.76 -21.31 -7.30
N GLY A 122 8.46 -20.01 -7.35
CA GLY A 122 7.19 -19.50 -7.86
C GLY A 122 6.97 -19.86 -9.34
N LEU A 123 8.00 -19.68 -10.18
CA LEU A 123 7.95 -20.07 -11.60
C LEU A 123 7.75 -21.57 -11.77
N GLY A 124 8.41 -22.40 -10.96
CA GLY A 124 8.23 -23.85 -10.95
C GLY A 124 6.81 -24.27 -10.60
N LEU A 125 6.20 -23.65 -9.57
CA LEU A 125 4.80 -23.89 -9.19
C LEU A 125 3.82 -23.47 -10.30
N LEU A 126 4.06 -22.32 -10.94
CA LEU A 126 3.25 -21.84 -12.06
C LEU A 126 3.37 -22.77 -13.28
N TYR A 127 4.59 -23.20 -13.60
CA TYR A 127 4.84 -24.15 -14.67
C TYR A 127 4.16 -25.50 -14.40
N ALA A 128 4.27 -26.03 -13.18
CA ALA A 128 3.59 -27.26 -12.79
C ALA A 128 2.06 -27.13 -12.93
N ALA A 129 1.47 -26.03 -12.45
CA ALA A 129 0.03 -25.76 -12.60
C ALA A 129 -0.39 -25.69 -14.08
N LEU A 130 0.43 -25.09 -14.95
CA LEU A 130 0.18 -25.05 -16.40
C LEU A 130 0.21 -26.44 -17.06
N GLN A 131 1.07 -27.35 -16.60
CA GLN A 131 1.18 -28.70 -17.17
C GLN A 131 0.10 -29.65 -16.62
N LEU A 132 -0.23 -29.53 -15.33
CA LEU A 132 -1.13 -30.46 -14.64
C LEU A 132 -2.61 -30.15 -14.88
N GLU A 133 -2.96 -28.88 -15.02
CA GLU A 133 -4.34 -28.47 -15.27
C GLU A 133 -4.61 -28.53 -16.79
N PRO A 134 -5.75 -29.04 -17.28
CA PRO A 134 -6.17 -28.82 -18.65
C PRO A 134 -6.85 -27.44 -18.80
N PRO A 135 -6.79 -26.78 -19.97
CA PRO A 135 -7.56 -25.56 -20.20
C PRO A 135 -9.06 -25.80 -20.07
N TYR A 136 -9.73 -24.94 -19.33
CA TYR A 136 -11.18 -24.86 -19.22
C TYR A 136 -11.78 -24.44 -20.57
N LYS A 137 -12.68 -25.27 -21.11
CA LYS A 137 -13.42 -24.95 -22.32
C LYS A 137 -14.61 -24.09 -21.94
N TYR A 138 -14.65 -22.86 -22.45
CA TYR A 138 -15.83 -22.04 -22.29
C TYR A 138 -16.99 -22.65 -23.07
N THR A 139 -18.09 -22.90 -22.37
CA THR A 139 -19.41 -23.03 -22.99
C THR A 139 -19.92 -21.64 -23.37
N ASP A 140 -20.85 -21.56 -24.33
CA ASP A 140 -21.47 -20.28 -24.75
C ASP A 140 -22.02 -19.47 -23.56
N LEU A 141 -22.58 -20.16 -22.57
CA LEU A 141 -23.05 -19.56 -21.32
C LEU A 141 -21.90 -18.97 -20.50
N THR A 142 -20.85 -19.76 -20.21
CA THR A 142 -19.72 -19.24 -19.41
C THR A 142 -18.94 -18.14 -20.13
N GLY A 143 -18.84 -18.19 -21.46
CA GLY A 143 -18.16 -17.19 -22.27
C GLY A 143 -18.86 -15.83 -22.25
N PHE A 144 -20.18 -15.80 -22.11
CA PHE A 144 -20.96 -14.56 -21.98
C PHE A 144 -21.05 -14.08 -20.52
N TRP A 145 -21.39 -14.97 -19.59
CA TRP A 145 -21.69 -14.61 -18.21
C TRP A 145 -20.45 -14.22 -17.40
N LEU A 146 -19.27 -14.75 -17.72
CA LEU A 146 -18.04 -14.39 -17.00
C LEU A 146 -17.63 -12.93 -17.24
N PRO A 147 -17.50 -12.43 -18.50
CA PRO A 147 -17.29 -11.00 -18.75
C PRO A 147 -18.40 -10.10 -18.20
N ALA A 148 -19.67 -10.49 -18.35
CA ALA A 148 -20.79 -9.72 -17.82
C ALA A 148 -20.73 -9.61 -16.28
N GLY A 149 -20.41 -10.72 -15.61
CA GLY A 149 -20.21 -10.78 -14.16
C GLY A 149 -19.02 -9.93 -13.70
N LEU A 150 -17.93 -9.87 -14.48
CA LEU A 150 -16.79 -9.00 -14.18
C LEU A 150 -17.13 -7.52 -14.31
N ILE A 151 -17.91 -7.13 -15.32
CA ILE A 151 -18.36 -5.75 -15.47
C ILE A 151 -19.27 -5.36 -14.31
N ALA A 152 -20.27 -6.18 -13.99
CA ALA A 152 -21.18 -5.94 -12.88
C ALA A 152 -20.47 -5.93 -11.52
N GLY A 153 -19.58 -6.91 -11.30
CA GLY A 153 -18.77 -7.03 -10.09
C GLY A 153 -17.81 -5.85 -9.93
N GLY A 154 -17.11 -5.47 -11.00
CA GLY A 154 -16.22 -4.31 -11.02
C GLY A 154 -16.96 -3.01 -10.74
N TRP A 155 -18.14 -2.82 -11.33
CA TRP A 155 -19.01 -1.67 -11.02
C TRP A 155 -19.45 -1.65 -9.56
N LEU A 156 -19.83 -2.81 -9.00
CA LEU A 156 -20.25 -2.92 -7.61
C LEU A 156 -19.08 -2.65 -6.64
N VAL A 157 -17.89 -3.19 -6.93
CA VAL A 157 -16.65 -2.90 -6.19
C VAL A 157 -16.36 -1.41 -6.21
N TRP A 158 -16.40 -0.79 -7.40
CA TRP A 158 -16.17 0.65 -7.54
C TRP A 158 -17.16 1.47 -6.73
N ARG A 159 -18.46 1.15 -6.81
CA ARG A 159 -19.52 1.84 -6.06
C ARG A 159 -19.31 1.72 -4.55
N LEU A 160 -19.05 0.51 -4.05
CA LEU A 160 -18.87 0.26 -2.62
C LEU A 160 -17.58 0.90 -2.08
N ALA A 161 -16.50 0.87 -2.85
CA ALA A 161 -15.21 1.43 -2.44
C ALA A 161 -15.18 2.96 -2.50
N ARG A 162 -15.89 3.56 -3.45
CA ARG A 162 -15.99 5.01 -3.62
C ARG A 162 -16.50 5.71 -2.36
N ASP A 163 -17.53 5.15 -1.72
CA ASP A 163 -18.19 5.75 -0.56
C ASP A 163 -17.72 5.14 0.78
N GLN A 164 -16.68 4.31 0.74
CA GLN A 164 -16.13 3.69 1.95
C GLN A 164 -15.39 4.75 2.78
N PRO A 165 -15.78 5.00 4.05
CA PRO A 165 -15.10 5.98 4.87
C PRO A 165 -13.66 5.53 5.19
N LEU A 166 -12.73 6.47 5.05
CA LEU A 166 -11.32 6.34 5.44
C LEU A 166 -11.04 7.30 6.60
N THR A 167 -10.28 6.84 7.58
CA THR A 167 -9.78 7.70 8.66
C THR A 167 -8.53 8.47 8.27
N PHE A 168 -7.87 8.07 7.19
CA PHE A 168 -6.55 8.55 6.76
C PHE A 168 -5.44 8.25 7.79
N ASP A 169 -5.72 7.36 8.74
CA ASP A 169 -4.72 6.69 9.56
C ASP A 169 -4.53 5.26 9.03
N ALA A 170 -3.33 4.99 8.51
CA ALA A 170 -3.00 3.75 7.82
C ALA A 170 -3.25 2.51 8.68
N ASN A 171 -2.90 2.57 9.96
CA ASN A 171 -3.07 1.47 10.91
C ASN A 171 -4.56 1.19 11.18
N THR A 172 -5.31 2.25 11.50
CA THR A 172 -6.74 2.17 11.80
C THR A 172 -7.53 1.66 10.59
N ASP A 173 -7.21 2.15 9.39
CA ASP A 173 -7.90 1.73 8.17
C ASP A 173 -7.58 0.26 7.81
N VAL A 174 -6.34 -0.21 8.00
CA VAL A 174 -6.00 -1.63 7.81
C VAL A 174 -6.66 -2.52 8.85
N GLN A 175 -6.73 -2.11 10.12
CA GLN A 175 -7.45 -2.85 11.16
C GLN A 175 -8.95 -2.95 10.89
N ARG A 176 -9.58 -1.88 10.36
CA ARG A 176 -11.02 -1.87 10.07
C ARG A 176 -11.35 -2.58 8.77
N LEU A 177 -10.60 -2.30 7.70
CA LEU A 177 -10.93 -2.74 6.35
C LEU A 177 -10.22 -4.03 5.95
N GLY A 178 -9.04 -4.32 6.53
CA GLY A 178 -8.11 -5.33 6.05
C GLY A 178 -7.15 -4.77 5.00
N LEU A 179 -5.94 -5.34 4.91
CA LEU A 179 -4.85 -4.86 4.06
C LEU A 179 -5.23 -4.74 2.58
N TYR A 180 -5.88 -5.77 2.01
CA TYR A 180 -6.21 -5.76 0.58
C TYR A 180 -7.30 -4.74 0.26
N VAL A 181 -8.28 -4.60 1.15
CA VAL A 181 -9.41 -3.68 0.96
C VAL A 181 -8.96 -2.24 1.17
N SER A 182 -8.08 -1.97 2.15
CA SER A 182 -7.54 -0.62 2.32
C SER A 182 -6.80 -0.18 1.04
N LEU A 183 -5.91 -1.00 0.49
CA LEU A 183 -5.21 -0.72 -0.77
C LEU A 183 -6.18 -0.46 -1.93
N LEU A 184 -7.21 -1.30 -2.07
CA LEU A 184 -8.25 -1.16 -3.10
C LEU A 184 -9.02 0.15 -2.95
N VAL A 185 -9.48 0.47 -1.74
CA VAL A 185 -10.29 1.66 -1.45
C VAL A 185 -9.46 2.93 -1.64
N TYR A 186 -8.24 2.98 -1.11
CA TYR A 186 -7.31 4.09 -1.34
C TYR A 186 -7.03 4.28 -2.84
N GLY A 187 -6.78 3.20 -3.56
CA GLY A 187 -6.56 3.23 -5.01
C GLY A 187 -7.74 3.81 -5.77
N ILE A 188 -8.95 3.28 -5.55
CA ILE A 188 -10.17 3.77 -6.22
C ILE A 188 -10.44 5.23 -5.87
N GLN A 189 -10.35 5.61 -4.59
CA GLN A 189 -10.61 6.98 -4.15
C GLN A 189 -9.57 7.98 -4.65
N SER A 190 -8.32 7.56 -4.87
CA SER A 190 -7.29 8.41 -5.49
C SER A 190 -7.61 8.75 -6.96
N LEU A 191 -8.32 7.85 -7.65
CA LEU A 191 -8.72 8.04 -9.04
C LEU A 191 -9.96 8.95 -9.17
N LEU A 192 -10.69 9.24 -8.08
CA LEU A 192 -11.87 10.10 -8.16
C LEU A 192 -11.46 11.54 -8.42
N ARG A 193 -12.03 12.13 -9.48
CA ARG A 193 -11.79 13.55 -9.84
C ARG A 193 -12.16 14.50 -8.71
N ALA A 194 -13.26 14.22 -8.00
CA ALA A 194 -13.70 15.03 -6.86
C ALA A 194 -12.63 15.09 -5.75
N ASN A 195 -12.07 13.94 -5.35
CA ASN A 195 -11.03 13.90 -4.32
C ASN A 195 -9.75 14.64 -4.77
N ARG A 196 -9.36 14.48 -6.04
CA ARG A 196 -8.22 15.21 -6.62
C ARG A 196 -8.47 16.72 -6.62
N TRP A 197 -9.67 17.14 -7.00
CA TRP A 197 -10.06 18.55 -6.96
C TRP A 197 -10.06 19.10 -5.53
N THR A 198 -10.62 18.36 -4.56
CA THR A 198 -10.61 18.76 -3.15
C THR A 198 -9.19 18.89 -2.62
N LEU A 199 -8.29 17.97 -2.96
CA LEU A 199 -6.88 18.05 -2.61
C LEU A 199 -6.22 19.29 -3.22
N GLN A 200 -6.37 19.51 -4.53
CA GLN A 200 -5.84 20.69 -5.21
C GLN A 200 -6.37 21.99 -4.61
N THR A 201 -7.66 22.04 -4.30
CA THR A 201 -8.29 23.20 -3.65
C THR A 201 -7.69 23.43 -2.27
N ARG A 202 -7.56 22.38 -1.44
CA ARG A 202 -6.95 22.50 -0.10
C ARG A 202 -5.51 22.96 -0.15
N LEU A 203 -4.73 22.46 -1.10
CA LEU A 203 -3.34 22.88 -1.31
C LEU A 203 -3.28 24.35 -1.75
N ALA A 204 -4.14 24.77 -2.69
CA ALA A 204 -4.21 26.15 -3.14
C ALA A 204 -4.71 27.12 -2.04
N THR A 205 -5.66 26.70 -1.20
CA THR A 205 -6.16 27.54 -0.10
C THR A 205 -5.13 27.70 1.02
N ASN A 206 -4.32 26.67 1.26
CA ASN A 206 -3.27 26.67 2.28
C ASN A 206 -1.89 27.01 1.72
N ASP A 207 -1.82 27.54 0.50
CA ASP A 207 -0.56 27.95 -0.12
C ASP A 207 0.08 29.09 0.70
N PRO A 208 1.25 28.87 1.32
CA PRO A 208 1.96 29.91 2.07
C PRO A 208 2.21 31.17 1.24
N ALA A 209 2.37 31.02 -0.09
CA ALA A 209 2.58 32.15 -1.00
C ALA A 209 1.37 33.08 -1.09
N ARG A 210 0.16 32.61 -0.72
CA ARG A 210 -1.04 33.45 -0.66
C ARG A 210 -0.93 34.50 0.44
N PHE A 211 -0.33 34.17 1.58
CA PHE A 211 -0.08 35.12 2.67
C PHE A 211 0.94 36.19 2.28
N LEU A 212 1.93 35.82 1.45
CA LEU A 212 2.94 36.76 0.95
C LEU A 212 2.36 37.81 -0.02
N ARG A 213 1.29 37.48 -0.74
CA ARG A 213 0.64 38.39 -1.70
C ARG A 213 -0.20 39.50 -1.05
N THR A 214 -0.56 39.35 0.22
CA THR A 214 -1.42 40.31 0.94
C THR A 214 -0.65 41.39 1.70
N THR A 215 0.66 41.21 1.88
CA THR A 215 1.53 42.14 2.59
C THR A 215 2.21 43.09 1.60
N ASN A 216 1.72 44.32 1.51
CA ASN A 216 2.36 45.40 0.76
C ASN A 216 3.50 45.97 1.61
N VAL A 217 4.64 45.27 1.65
CA VAL A 217 5.82 45.67 2.39
C VAL A 217 6.95 45.85 1.38
N ASP A 218 7.47 47.08 1.26
CA ASP A 218 8.52 47.45 0.30
C ASP A 218 9.82 46.63 0.47
N ARG A 219 10.03 46.02 1.65
CA ARG A 219 11.08 45.03 1.94
C ARG A 219 10.62 43.97 2.93
N LEU A 220 10.55 42.72 2.47
CA LEU A 220 10.38 41.56 3.35
C LEU A 220 11.76 41.05 3.82
N PRO A 221 11.89 40.54 5.05
CA PRO A 221 13.13 39.90 5.50
C PRO A 221 13.35 38.58 4.73
N ASP A 222 14.62 38.22 4.53
CA ASP A 222 14.99 36.90 4.02
C ASP A 222 14.67 35.82 5.06
N ILE A 223 13.98 34.76 4.63
CA ILE A 223 13.70 33.59 5.47
C ILE A 223 14.52 32.42 4.92
N VAL A 224 15.46 31.92 5.73
CA VAL A 224 16.20 30.69 5.45
C VAL A 224 15.64 29.58 6.33
N VAL A 225 15.10 28.54 5.69
CA VAL A 225 14.62 27.33 6.37
C VAL A 225 15.60 26.20 6.11
N VAL A 226 16.13 25.61 7.18
CA VAL A 226 17.03 24.44 7.10
C VAL A 226 16.33 23.23 7.69
N GLN A 227 15.95 22.29 6.84
CA GLN A 227 15.44 20.99 7.26
C GLN A 227 16.62 20.02 7.40
N SER A 228 16.94 19.63 8.63
CA SER A 228 17.99 18.65 8.90
C SER A 228 17.41 17.23 8.80
N GLU A 229 17.78 16.52 7.74
CA GLU A 229 17.30 15.16 7.45
C GLU A 229 17.62 14.19 8.61
N SER A 230 16.59 13.48 9.09
CA SER A 230 16.71 12.50 10.18
C SER A 230 17.38 12.99 11.47
N PHE A 231 17.39 14.31 11.73
CA PHE A 231 18.01 14.88 12.92
C PHE A 231 17.16 14.71 14.18
N PHE A 232 17.78 14.22 15.25
CA PHE A 232 17.25 14.23 16.61
C PHE A 232 18.40 14.30 17.61
N ASP A 233 18.13 14.70 18.85
CA ASP A 233 19.15 14.73 19.90
C ASP A 233 19.46 13.30 20.39
N ALA A 234 20.44 12.68 19.73
CA ALA A 234 20.86 11.31 20.01
C ALA A 234 21.52 11.13 21.38
N ARG A 235 21.90 12.21 22.08
CA ARG A 235 22.47 12.13 23.45
C ARG A 235 21.46 11.61 24.47
N GLN A 236 20.18 11.51 24.10
CA GLN A 236 19.13 10.85 24.88
C GLN A 236 19.17 9.32 24.77
N LEU A 237 19.99 8.76 23.87
CA LEU A 237 20.27 7.32 23.72
C LEU A 237 21.47 6.91 24.62
N PRO A 238 21.88 5.61 24.69
CA PRO A 238 22.89 5.14 25.65
C PRO A 238 24.20 5.93 25.68
N ALA A 239 24.86 5.89 26.84
CA ALA A 239 25.90 6.81 27.32
C ALA A 239 27.21 6.92 26.49
N ALA A 240 27.34 6.22 25.37
CA ALA A 240 28.55 6.27 24.53
C ALA A 240 28.65 7.54 23.66
N ILE A 241 27.56 8.30 23.53
CA ILE A 241 27.52 9.51 22.70
C ILE A 241 28.05 10.69 23.49
N LYS A 242 29.20 11.22 23.06
CA LYS A 242 29.83 12.38 23.70
C LYS A 242 28.96 13.64 23.54
N ALA A 243 28.92 14.46 24.59
CA ALA A 243 28.06 15.65 24.61
C ALA A 243 28.43 16.67 23.54
N GLU A 244 29.72 16.74 23.16
CA GLU A 244 30.26 17.76 22.24
C GLU A 244 29.81 17.55 20.79
N VAL A 245 29.29 16.37 20.44
CA VAL A 245 28.79 16.06 19.09
C VAL A 245 27.72 17.05 18.63
N LEU A 246 26.95 17.62 19.57
CA LEU A 246 25.89 18.58 19.30
C LEU A 246 26.22 20.00 19.81
N ALA A 247 27.49 20.33 20.03
CA ALA A 247 27.90 21.65 20.56
C ALA A 247 27.44 22.83 19.69
N HIS A 248 27.45 22.69 18.36
CA HIS A 248 26.93 23.72 17.46
C HIS A 248 25.41 23.86 17.55
N PHE A 249 24.68 22.75 17.70
CA PHE A 249 23.24 22.77 17.92
C PHE A 249 22.90 23.45 19.25
N ASP A 250 23.65 23.17 20.31
CA ASP A 250 23.47 23.82 21.61
C ASP A 250 23.74 25.34 21.51
N ARG A 251 24.76 25.75 20.75
CA ARG A 251 25.05 27.16 20.51
C ARG A 251 23.91 27.86 19.77
N ILE A 252 23.37 27.24 18.72
CA ILE A 252 22.22 27.77 17.97
C ILE A 252 21.00 27.87 18.88
N ARG A 253 20.75 26.84 19.70
CA ARG A 253 19.64 26.81 20.66
C ARG A 253 19.75 27.94 21.68
N ALA A 254 20.94 28.20 22.22
CA ALA A 254 21.17 29.26 23.20
C ALA A 254 20.90 30.67 22.64
N THR A 255 21.10 30.88 21.33
CA THR A 255 20.83 32.16 20.65
C THR A 255 19.46 32.19 19.95
N SER A 256 18.65 31.13 20.06
CA SER A 256 17.36 31.03 19.37
C SER A 256 16.26 31.76 20.13
N LEU A 257 15.33 32.36 19.39
CA LEU A 257 14.12 32.97 19.97
C LEU A 257 13.20 31.91 20.61
N LEU A 258 13.11 30.73 19.99
CA LEU A 258 12.28 29.62 20.42
C LEU A 258 13.01 28.30 20.17
N SER A 259 12.98 27.40 21.14
CA SER A 259 13.44 26.02 20.99
C SER A 259 12.62 25.07 21.84
N GLY A 260 12.47 23.83 21.39
CA GLY A 260 11.69 22.82 22.09
C GLY A 260 11.66 21.49 21.36
N LYS A 261 10.91 20.53 21.92
CA LYS A 261 10.64 19.25 21.26
C LYS A 261 9.53 19.45 20.23
N LEU A 262 9.78 19.09 18.99
CA LEU A 262 8.77 19.06 17.93
C LEU A 262 8.28 17.63 17.76
N LYS A 263 6.96 17.42 17.85
CA LYS A 263 6.35 16.14 17.48
C LYS A 263 6.29 16.08 15.95
N THR A 264 7.04 15.17 15.35
CA THR A 264 6.98 14.92 13.91
C THR A 264 5.87 13.91 13.59
N PRO A 265 5.16 14.05 12.46
CA PRO A 265 4.10 13.12 12.06
C PRO A 265 4.64 11.78 11.54
N ALA A 266 5.95 11.69 11.32
CA ALA A 266 6.59 10.54 10.68
C ALA A 266 7.77 10.00 11.49
N TRP A 267 7.99 8.69 11.36
CA TRP A 267 9.13 7.95 11.89
C TRP A 267 10.00 7.44 10.73
N GLY A 268 11.33 7.57 10.86
CA GLY A 268 12.29 7.11 9.85
C GLY A 268 12.32 7.94 8.56
N ALA A 269 12.61 7.28 7.44
CA ALA A 269 12.78 7.91 6.12
C ALA A 269 11.43 8.23 5.44
N ASN A 270 10.79 9.32 5.88
CA ASN A 270 9.45 9.72 5.42
C ASN A 270 9.36 11.21 5.01
N THR A 271 10.50 11.82 4.68
CA THR A 271 10.63 13.24 4.28
C THR A 271 9.74 13.64 3.10
N LEU A 272 9.38 12.68 2.26
CA LEU A 272 8.58 12.89 1.05
C LEU A 272 7.06 12.82 1.28
N ARG A 273 6.59 12.54 2.51
CA ARG A 273 5.16 12.57 2.81
C ARG A 273 4.74 13.97 3.26
N PRO A 274 3.79 14.60 2.54
CA PRO A 274 3.20 15.88 2.95
C PRO A 274 2.31 15.73 4.19
#